data_AF-A0A7X0IAJ5-F1
#
_entry.id   AF-A0A7X0IAJ5-F1
#
_cell.length_a   1.000
_cell.length_b   1.000
_cell.length_c   1.000
_cell.angle_alpha   90.00
_cell.angle_beta   90.00
_cell.angle_gamma   90.00
#
_symmetry.space_group_name_H-M   'P 1'
#
loop_
_entity.id
_entity.type
_entity.pdbx_description
1 polymer ?
#
loop_
_entity_poly.entity_id
_entity_poly.type
_entity_poly.pdbx_seq_one_letter_code
_entity_poly.pdbx_strand_id
1 'polypeptide(L)'
;MQWRLLAPFIAPKFRFPNKVAVTVIGHNAIIRQASFPLSEIVVENLPSVDAAQEVFLAIKRGMLIASINLSCGIRIADEVAILDAVTPLPGQDERPFICPQDRSLARLVMKSGPVEFQMSYALPKLIHGLESGARSTSAALALSDQRLALACMLYTDSFFETSPEAQFITLIGVLEVLKEQDPVSQEAEQLIDGWLNEIRQLEPGEAQSLRGRLRSLKHVSIGTGIRRLIYRHLGPERAREVQALYAIRSKLVHEGERPPRLNDDLRQSRYIVRELLAKILSDSERRIGQKDM
;
A
#
# COMPACT_ATOMS: atom_id res chain seq x y z
N MET A 1 30.17 -11.42 -13.72
CA MET A 1 28.91 -12.15 -14.00
C MET A 1 27.78 -11.14 -13.95
N GLN A 2 26.93 -11.07 -14.96
CA GLN A 2 25.81 -10.12 -14.99
C GLN A 2 24.51 -10.81 -14.56
N TRP A 3 23.65 -10.03 -13.92
CA TRP A 3 22.37 -10.47 -13.37
C TRP A 3 21.21 -9.83 -14.11
N ARG A 4 20.09 -10.54 -14.12
CA ARG A 4 18.79 -10.09 -14.64
C ARG A 4 17.78 -10.12 -13.50
N LEU A 5 16.95 -9.09 -13.42
CA LEU A 5 15.75 -9.04 -12.60
C LEU A 5 14.52 -9.17 -13.50
N LEU A 6 13.62 -10.09 -13.14
CA LEU A 6 12.28 -10.17 -13.70
C LEU A 6 11.27 -9.92 -12.56
N ALA A 7 10.49 -8.85 -12.69
CA ALA A 7 9.53 -8.40 -11.68
C ALA A 7 8.12 -8.40 -12.27
N PRO A 8 7.36 -9.50 -12.12
CA PRO A 8 5.95 -9.55 -12.49
C PRO A 8 5.12 -8.62 -11.60
N PHE A 9 4.08 -8.03 -12.17
CA PHE A 9 3.12 -7.21 -11.46
C PHE A 9 1.73 -7.31 -12.11
N ILE A 10 0.68 -7.18 -11.29
CA ILE A 10 -0.70 -7.17 -11.75
C ILE A 10 -1.19 -5.72 -11.79
N ALA A 11 -1.70 -5.33 -12.95
CA ALA A 11 -2.30 -4.02 -13.16
C ALA A 11 -3.60 -4.22 -13.96
N PRO A 12 -4.74 -4.52 -13.31
CA PRO A 12 -5.94 -5.03 -13.98
C PRO A 12 -6.57 -4.02 -14.95
N LYS A 13 -6.20 -2.75 -14.85
CA LYS A 13 -6.65 -1.68 -15.74
C LYS A 13 -5.65 -1.34 -16.86
N PHE A 14 -4.51 -2.02 -16.93
CA PHE A 14 -3.45 -1.70 -17.89
C PHE A 14 -3.23 -2.86 -18.86
N ARG A 15 -3.03 -2.49 -20.11
CA ARG A 15 -2.56 -3.39 -21.16
C ARG A 15 -1.41 -2.72 -21.86
N PHE A 16 -0.22 -3.23 -21.62
CA PHE A 16 0.98 -2.60 -22.15
C PHE A 16 1.13 -2.91 -23.64
N PRO A 17 1.61 -1.95 -24.45
CA PRO A 17 2.10 -2.29 -25.78
C PRO A 17 3.26 -3.29 -25.64
N ASN A 18 3.62 -3.98 -26.72
CA ASN A 18 4.56 -5.11 -26.69
C ASN A 18 5.82 -4.87 -25.84
N LYS A 19 6.42 -3.68 -25.90
CA LYS A 19 7.55 -3.25 -25.04
C LYS A 19 7.49 -1.75 -24.78
N VAL A 20 7.70 -1.33 -23.53
CA VAL A 20 7.87 0.07 -23.11
C VAL A 20 9.21 0.21 -22.40
N ALA A 21 10.11 1.06 -22.91
CA ALA A 21 11.37 1.36 -22.25
C ALA A 21 11.14 2.35 -21.10
N VAL A 22 11.76 2.08 -19.95
CA VAL A 22 11.75 2.94 -18.76
C VAL A 22 13.11 2.92 -18.08
N THR A 23 13.41 3.90 -17.22
CA THR A 23 14.67 3.92 -16.46
C THR A 23 14.41 3.78 -14.97
N VAL A 24 14.99 2.79 -14.31
CA VAL A 24 14.86 2.59 -12.85
C VAL A 24 16.22 2.74 -12.20
N ILE A 25 16.39 3.76 -11.35
CA ILE A 25 17.66 4.09 -10.66
C ILE A 25 18.90 4.04 -11.55
N GLY A 26 18.79 4.54 -12.79
CA GLY A 26 19.89 4.58 -13.76
C GLY A 26 20.05 3.32 -14.63
N HIS A 27 19.24 2.29 -14.39
CA HIS A 27 19.23 1.08 -15.21
C HIS A 27 18.12 1.12 -16.26
N ASN A 28 18.43 0.69 -17.48
CA ASN A 28 17.45 0.48 -18.53
C ASN A 28 16.56 -0.72 -18.18
N ALA A 29 15.25 -0.50 -18.24
CA ALA A 29 14.25 -1.52 -17.97
C ALA A 29 13.21 -1.55 -19.10
N ILE A 30 12.58 -2.71 -19.28
CA ILE A 30 11.51 -2.91 -20.25
C ILE A 30 10.27 -3.39 -19.50
N ILE A 31 9.18 -2.64 -19.63
CA ILE A 31 7.84 -3.12 -19.26
C ILE A 31 7.26 -3.84 -20.47
N ARG A 32 6.75 -5.06 -20.27
CA ARG A 32 6.02 -5.81 -21.30
C ARG A 32 4.84 -6.56 -20.72
N GLN A 33 3.85 -6.83 -21.56
CA GLN A 33 2.73 -7.69 -21.19
C GLN A 33 3.18 -9.16 -21.22
N ALA A 34 3.04 -9.88 -20.11
CA ALA A 34 3.21 -11.33 -20.09
C ALA A 34 1.89 -12.00 -20.52
N SER A 35 0.88 -11.91 -19.66
CA SER A 35 -0.51 -12.34 -19.94
C SER A 35 -1.47 -11.29 -19.37
N PHE A 36 -2.71 -11.16 -19.79
CA PHE A 36 -3.60 -10.24 -19.07
C PHE A 36 -4.15 -10.93 -17.82
N PRO A 37 -4.09 -10.34 -16.60
CA PRO A 37 -3.65 -8.97 -16.24
C PRO A 37 -2.18 -8.81 -15.80
N LEU A 38 -1.35 -9.85 -15.95
CA LEU A 38 0.06 -9.89 -15.59
C LEU A 38 1.00 -9.17 -16.58
N SER A 39 1.71 -8.18 -16.06
CA SER A 39 2.79 -7.49 -16.77
C SER A 39 4.10 -7.76 -16.06
N GLU A 40 5.23 -7.48 -16.70
CA GLU A 40 6.52 -7.66 -16.07
C GLU A 40 7.49 -6.54 -16.43
N ILE A 41 8.35 -6.21 -15.47
CA ILE A 41 9.53 -5.38 -15.70
C ILE A 41 10.74 -6.28 -15.77
N VAL A 42 11.49 -6.14 -16.86
CA VAL A 42 12.77 -6.82 -17.07
C VAL A 42 13.89 -5.80 -16.99
N VAL A 43 14.87 -6.06 -16.11
CA VAL A 43 16.10 -5.28 -15.99
C VAL A 43 17.28 -6.20 -16.22
N GLU A 44 18.16 -5.85 -17.14
CA GLU A 44 19.33 -6.65 -17.52
C GLU A 44 20.64 -5.93 -17.19
N ASN A 45 21.75 -6.67 -17.26
CA ASN A 45 23.11 -6.18 -17.06
C ASN A 45 23.37 -5.62 -15.65
N LEU A 46 22.74 -6.21 -14.63
CA LEU A 46 22.95 -5.81 -13.23
C LEU A 46 24.29 -6.36 -12.72
N PRO A 47 25.10 -5.56 -12.01
CA PRO A 47 26.47 -5.94 -11.64
C PRO A 47 26.53 -7.00 -10.53
N SER A 48 25.49 -7.09 -9.69
CA SER A 48 25.43 -7.99 -8.55
C SER A 48 23.98 -8.34 -8.18
N VAL A 49 23.80 -9.33 -7.31
CA VAL A 49 22.52 -9.66 -6.69
C VAL A 49 22.01 -8.48 -5.84
N ASP A 50 22.89 -7.84 -5.06
CA ASP A 50 22.54 -6.70 -4.22
C ASP A 50 22.01 -5.53 -5.06
N ALA A 51 22.65 -5.22 -6.19
CA ALA A 51 22.16 -4.21 -7.14
C ALA A 51 20.79 -4.60 -7.70
N ALA A 52 20.56 -5.89 -7.99
CA ALA A 52 19.26 -6.36 -8.45
C ALA A 52 18.16 -6.26 -7.37
N GLN A 53 18.51 -6.50 -6.11
CA GLN A 53 17.59 -6.29 -4.97
C GLN A 53 17.27 -4.81 -4.77
N GLU A 54 18.27 -3.93 -4.88
CA GLU A 54 18.06 -2.48 -4.80
C GLU A 54 17.12 -1.98 -5.90
N VAL A 55 17.34 -2.43 -7.14
CA VAL A 55 16.45 -2.14 -8.28
C VAL A 55 15.04 -2.69 -8.02
N PHE A 56 14.91 -3.91 -7.49
CA PHE A 56 13.61 -4.49 -7.17
C PHE A 56 12.85 -3.65 -6.13
N LEU A 57 13.52 -3.24 -5.05
CA LEU A 57 12.92 -2.36 -4.05
C LEU A 57 12.53 -1.00 -4.65
N ALA A 58 13.33 -0.45 -5.57
CA ALA A 58 13.02 0.78 -6.28
C ALA A 58 11.78 0.62 -7.18
N ILE A 59 11.65 -0.49 -7.91
CA ILE A 59 10.46 -0.82 -8.70
C ILE A 59 9.24 -0.90 -7.78
N LYS A 60 9.34 -1.61 -6.65
CA LYS A 60 8.23 -1.76 -5.68
C LYS A 60 7.72 -0.42 -5.19
N ARG A 61 8.63 0.48 -4.78
CA ARG A 61 8.28 1.85 -4.36
C ARG A 61 7.64 2.65 -5.49
N GLY A 62 8.23 2.58 -6.68
CA GLY A 62 7.70 3.25 -7.87
C GLY A 62 6.30 2.78 -8.25
N MET A 63 6.03 1.49 -8.18
CA MET A 63 4.71 0.91 -8.46
C MET A 63 3.65 1.33 -7.44
N LEU A 64 4.04 1.40 -6.17
CA LEU A 64 3.17 1.91 -5.11
C LEU A 64 2.78 3.37 -5.34
N ILE A 65 3.76 4.22 -5.65
CA ILE A 65 3.52 5.64 -5.94
C ILE A 65 2.69 5.81 -7.21
N ALA A 66 2.97 5.02 -8.25
CA ALA A 66 2.15 5.00 -9.45
C ALA A 66 0.71 4.58 -9.14
N SER A 67 0.50 3.55 -8.31
CA SER A 67 -0.82 3.08 -7.87
C SER A 67 -1.64 4.19 -7.23
N ILE A 68 -1.03 4.97 -6.33
CA ILE A 68 -1.64 6.14 -5.67
C ILE A 68 -1.95 7.23 -6.69
N ASN A 69 -0.99 7.64 -7.50
CA ASN A 69 -1.14 8.76 -8.46
C ASN A 69 -2.20 8.47 -9.53
N LEU A 70 -2.29 7.22 -9.96
CA LEU A 70 -3.26 6.76 -10.95
C LEU A 70 -4.63 6.42 -10.36
N SER A 71 -4.72 6.29 -9.03
CA SER A 71 -5.91 5.77 -8.35
C SER A 71 -6.34 4.42 -8.92
N CYS A 72 -5.36 3.50 -9.02
CA CYS A 72 -5.55 2.14 -9.51
C CYS A 72 -4.66 1.16 -8.75
N GLY A 73 -5.13 -0.07 -8.52
CA GLY A 73 -4.31 -1.12 -7.91
C GLY A 73 -3.20 -1.55 -8.86
N ILE A 74 -1.95 -1.47 -8.41
CA ILE A 74 -0.79 -2.08 -9.06
C ILE A 74 -0.11 -2.95 -8.01
N ARG A 75 -0.21 -4.26 -8.15
CA ARG A 75 0.32 -5.22 -7.18
C ARG A 75 1.62 -5.82 -7.72
N ILE A 76 2.64 -5.82 -6.89
CA ILE A 76 3.91 -6.51 -7.10
C ILE A 76 4.18 -7.31 -5.83
N ALA A 77 4.75 -8.52 -5.95
CA ALA A 77 5.00 -9.33 -4.76
C ALA A 77 6.00 -8.65 -3.82
N ASP A 78 5.93 -9.00 -2.54
CA ASP A 78 6.78 -8.37 -1.52
C ASP A 78 8.24 -8.83 -1.55
N GLU A 79 8.46 -10.05 -2.03
CA GLU A 79 9.74 -10.74 -2.02
C GLU A 79 10.24 -11.04 -3.43
N VAL A 80 11.55 -11.10 -3.57
CA VAL A 80 12.23 -11.53 -4.78
C VAL A 80 13.03 -12.80 -4.50
N ALA A 81 12.84 -13.84 -5.32
CA ALA A 81 13.61 -15.06 -5.24
C ALA A 81 14.98 -14.88 -5.92
N ILE A 82 16.05 -15.41 -5.33
CA ILE A 82 17.36 -15.47 -5.97
C ILE A 82 17.53 -16.88 -6.52
N LEU A 83 17.74 -16.99 -7.83
CA LEU A 83 17.94 -18.26 -8.52
C LEU A 83 19.40 -18.38 -8.92
N ASP A 84 20.01 -19.51 -8.57
CA ASP A 84 21.32 -19.88 -9.12
C ASP A 84 21.19 -20.35 -10.59
N ALA A 85 22.30 -20.76 -11.19
CA ALA A 85 22.34 -21.21 -12.57
C ALA A 85 21.56 -22.51 -12.82
N VAL A 86 21.30 -23.31 -11.78
CA VAL A 86 20.75 -24.68 -11.90
C VAL A 86 19.30 -24.80 -11.43
N THR A 87 18.84 -23.89 -10.56
CA THR A 87 17.50 -23.86 -9.99
C THR A 87 16.48 -23.59 -11.10
N PRO A 88 15.47 -24.45 -11.34
CA PRO A 88 14.46 -24.26 -12.37
C PRO A 88 13.82 -22.86 -12.30
N LEU A 89 13.46 -22.28 -13.45
CA LEU A 89 12.69 -21.04 -13.42
C LEU A 89 11.36 -21.32 -12.72
N PRO A 90 10.91 -20.45 -11.80
CA PRO A 90 9.54 -20.52 -11.29
C PRO A 90 8.60 -20.49 -12.49
N GLY A 91 7.45 -21.16 -12.37
CA GLY A 91 6.51 -21.35 -13.47
C GLY A 91 5.83 -20.04 -13.88
N GLN A 92 4.51 -20.09 -14.10
CA GLN A 92 3.71 -18.87 -14.27
C GLN A 92 3.48 -18.14 -12.93
N ASP A 93 4.38 -18.32 -11.96
CA ASP A 93 4.23 -17.74 -10.63
C ASP A 93 4.46 -16.24 -10.71
N GLU A 94 3.59 -15.47 -10.06
CA GLU A 94 3.66 -14.00 -9.97
C GLU A 94 4.86 -13.50 -9.12
N ARG A 95 5.81 -14.39 -8.80
CA ARG A 95 6.92 -14.10 -7.92
C ARG A 95 8.09 -13.50 -8.70
N PRO A 96 8.57 -12.30 -8.33
CA PRO A 96 9.81 -11.72 -8.83
C PRO A 96 11.00 -12.64 -8.61
N PHE A 97 11.94 -12.65 -9.55
CA PHE A 97 13.19 -13.39 -9.39
C PHE A 97 14.40 -12.70 -10.02
N ILE A 98 15.56 -12.96 -9.42
CA ILE A 98 16.89 -12.53 -9.85
C ILE A 98 17.62 -13.78 -10.35
N CYS A 99 18.20 -13.73 -11.54
CA CYS A 99 18.96 -14.85 -12.10
C CYS A 99 20.15 -14.40 -12.96
N PRO A 100 21.12 -15.30 -13.22
CA PRO A 100 22.19 -15.06 -14.19
C PRO A 100 21.66 -14.74 -15.60
N GLN A 101 22.28 -13.77 -16.27
CA GLN A 101 21.79 -13.26 -17.58
C GLN A 101 21.98 -14.25 -18.74
N ASP A 102 22.96 -15.15 -18.65
CA ASP A 102 23.22 -16.23 -19.60
C ASP A 102 22.09 -17.26 -19.68
N ARG A 103 21.11 -17.18 -18.77
CA ARG A 103 19.92 -18.02 -18.79
C ARG A 103 18.91 -17.60 -19.85
N SER A 104 18.50 -18.54 -20.70
CA SER A 104 17.46 -18.34 -21.70
C SER A 104 16.06 -18.30 -21.06
N LEU A 105 15.27 -17.25 -21.37
CA LEU A 105 13.87 -17.10 -20.95
C LEU A 105 12.87 -17.61 -22.01
N ALA A 106 13.34 -18.30 -23.05
CA ALA A 106 12.51 -18.68 -24.20
C ALA A 106 11.27 -19.55 -23.88
N ARG A 107 11.15 -20.07 -22.64
CA ARG A 107 10.01 -20.86 -22.16
C ARG A 107 8.89 -20.05 -21.47
N LEU A 108 9.07 -18.75 -21.21
CA LEU A 108 8.04 -17.87 -20.66
C LEU A 108 7.30 -17.16 -21.80
N VAL A 109 6.46 -17.88 -22.55
CA VAL A 109 5.58 -17.28 -23.56
C VAL A 109 4.14 -17.47 -23.10
N MET A 110 3.46 -16.36 -22.82
CA MET A 110 2.04 -16.35 -22.49
C MET A 110 1.25 -15.64 -23.60
N LYS A 111 0.03 -16.11 -23.88
CA LYS A 111 -0.88 -15.53 -24.88
C LYS A 111 -1.81 -14.51 -24.22
N SER A 112 -2.02 -13.36 -24.85
CA SER A 112 -2.99 -12.34 -24.43
C SER A 112 -4.09 -12.13 -25.48
N GLY A 113 -5.37 -12.09 -25.06
CA GLY A 113 -6.50 -11.63 -25.90
C GLY A 113 -6.68 -10.11 -25.87
N PRO A 114 -7.55 -9.48 -26.69
CA PRO A 114 -7.71 -8.02 -26.81
C PRO A 114 -8.82 -7.40 -25.93
N VAL A 115 -8.61 -6.17 -25.42
CA VAL A 115 -9.54 -5.23 -24.75
C VAL A 115 -8.86 -3.86 -24.77
N GLU A 116 -9.62 -2.78 -25.04
CA GLU A 116 -9.10 -1.41 -25.16
C GLU A 116 -9.15 -0.64 -23.82
N PHE A 117 -8.05 0.04 -23.48
CA PHE A 117 -7.94 1.02 -22.38
C PHE A 117 -7.23 2.28 -22.90
N GLN A 118 -7.51 3.45 -22.33
CA GLN A 118 -6.91 4.73 -22.75
C GLN A 118 -5.44 4.86 -22.30
N MET A 119 -4.55 4.12 -22.96
CA MET A 119 -3.11 4.04 -22.64
C MET A 119 -2.36 5.36 -22.82
N SER A 120 -2.83 6.25 -23.70
CA SER A 120 -2.21 7.55 -23.97
C SER A 120 -2.11 8.44 -22.73
N TYR A 121 -3.05 8.31 -21.78
CA TYR A 121 -3.04 9.10 -20.55
C TYR A 121 -2.43 8.38 -19.35
N ALA A 122 -2.69 7.07 -19.24
CA ALA A 122 -2.29 6.31 -18.06
C ALA A 122 -0.81 5.91 -18.08
N LEU A 123 -0.26 5.60 -19.27
CA LEU A 123 1.12 5.16 -19.39
C LEU A 123 2.15 6.23 -18.98
N PRO A 124 2.05 7.50 -19.42
CA PRO A 124 2.99 8.53 -18.97
C PRO A 124 3.00 8.72 -17.45
N LYS A 125 1.82 8.63 -16.81
CA LYS A 125 1.69 8.74 -15.36
C LYS A 125 2.26 7.54 -14.61
N LEU A 126 2.09 6.35 -15.16
CA LEU A 126 2.71 5.14 -14.62
C LEU A 126 4.23 5.25 -14.67
N ILE A 127 4.78 5.59 -15.85
CA ILE A 127 6.23 5.76 -16.03
C ILE A 127 6.74 6.83 -15.06
N HIS A 128 6.07 7.98 -15.00
CA HIS A 128 6.44 9.05 -14.08
C HIS A 128 6.39 8.60 -12.62
N GLY A 129 5.34 7.90 -12.19
CA GLY A 129 5.22 7.34 -10.84
C GLY A 129 6.32 6.33 -10.52
N LEU A 130 6.65 5.45 -11.48
CA LEU A 130 7.73 4.49 -11.37
C LEU A 130 9.08 5.18 -11.21
N GLU A 131 9.39 6.12 -12.09
CA GLU A 131 10.68 6.83 -12.11
C GLU A 131 10.85 7.75 -10.89
N SER A 132 9.82 8.52 -10.54
CA SER A 132 9.83 9.39 -9.36
C SER A 132 9.97 8.57 -8.07
N GLY A 133 9.17 7.52 -7.91
CA GLY A 133 9.21 6.68 -6.71
C GLY A 133 10.49 5.85 -6.58
N ALA A 134 11.07 5.42 -7.71
CA ALA A 134 12.35 4.73 -7.72
C ALA A 134 13.49 5.62 -7.21
N ARG A 135 13.47 6.91 -7.53
CA ARG A 135 14.50 7.90 -7.16
C ARG A 135 14.23 8.62 -5.83
N SER A 136 13.04 8.47 -5.27
CA SER A 136 12.61 9.23 -4.10
C SER A 136 13.17 8.62 -2.80
N THR A 137 14.20 9.26 -2.24
CA THR A 137 14.76 8.91 -0.93
C THR A 137 13.74 9.07 0.20
N SER A 138 12.88 10.09 0.10
CA SER A 138 11.80 10.34 1.05
C SER A 138 10.76 9.23 1.04
N ALA A 139 10.35 8.73 -0.13
CA ALA A 139 9.44 7.62 -0.24
C ALA A 139 10.08 6.34 0.31
N ALA A 140 11.38 6.13 0.07
CA ALA A 140 12.11 5.01 0.67
C ALA A 140 12.12 5.07 2.20
N LEU A 141 12.39 6.23 2.78
CA LEU A 141 12.36 6.43 4.23
C LEU A 141 10.95 6.32 4.79
N ALA A 142 9.95 6.91 4.13
CA ALA A 142 8.56 6.83 4.56
C ALA A 142 8.07 5.37 4.57
N LEU A 143 8.41 4.59 3.55
CA LEU A 143 8.02 3.18 3.44
C LEU A 143 8.84 2.23 4.33
N SER A 144 9.85 2.73 5.04
CA SER A 144 10.48 1.99 6.14
C SER A 144 9.58 1.94 7.39
N ASP A 145 8.61 2.85 7.50
CA ASP A 145 7.53 2.75 8.49
C ASP A 145 6.58 1.62 8.09
N GLN A 146 6.54 0.57 8.92
CA GLN A 146 5.73 -0.62 8.68
C GLN A 146 4.22 -0.31 8.56
N ARG A 147 3.72 0.70 9.29
CA ARG A 147 2.30 1.09 9.23
C ARG A 147 2.00 1.80 7.93
N LEU A 148 2.88 2.69 7.46
CA LEU A 148 2.69 3.34 6.16
C LEU A 148 2.80 2.33 5.01
N ALA A 149 3.77 1.42 5.06
CA ALA A 149 3.89 0.35 4.07
C ALA A 149 2.60 -0.49 4.01
N LEU A 150 2.08 -0.93 5.16
CA LEU A 150 0.82 -1.67 5.25
C LEU A 150 -0.37 -0.85 4.73
N ALA A 151 -0.46 0.42 5.07
CA ALA A 151 -1.51 1.31 4.61
C ALA A 151 -1.53 1.43 3.07
N CYS A 152 -0.37 1.56 2.44
CA CYS A 152 -0.28 1.59 0.99
C CYS A 152 -0.63 0.24 0.35
N MET A 153 -0.23 -0.89 0.95
CA MET A 153 -0.63 -2.23 0.48
C MET A 153 -2.15 -2.41 0.54
N LEU A 154 -2.79 -2.07 1.67
CA LEU A 154 -4.24 -2.12 1.81
C LEU A 154 -4.95 -1.22 0.78
N TYR A 155 -4.40 -0.03 0.51
CA TYR A 155 -4.94 0.83 -0.55
C TYR A 155 -4.89 0.15 -1.92
N THR A 156 -3.76 -0.46 -2.28
CA THR A 156 -3.62 -1.24 -3.52
C THR A 156 -4.58 -2.42 -3.56
N ASP A 157 -4.69 -3.18 -2.46
CA ASP A 157 -5.55 -4.38 -2.36
C ASP A 157 -7.04 -4.04 -2.48
N SER A 158 -7.45 -2.85 -2.04
CA SER A 158 -8.82 -2.37 -2.21
C SER A 158 -9.29 -2.29 -3.67
N PHE A 159 -8.41 -2.38 -4.66
CA PHE A 159 -8.78 -2.45 -6.09
C PHE A 159 -8.97 -3.87 -6.61
N PHE A 160 -8.55 -4.87 -5.83
CA PHE A 160 -8.66 -6.30 -6.15
C PHE A 160 -9.82 -6.96 -5.39
N GLU A 161 -10.41 -6.28 -4.42
CA GLU A 161 -11.63 -6.71 -3.77
C GLU A 161 -12.83 -6.69 -4.72
N THR A 162 -13.57 -7.79 -4.77
CA THR A 162 -14.70 -7.97 -5.71
C THR A 162 -15.96 -7.24 -5.25
N SER A 163 -16.24 -7.17 -3.94
CA SER A 163 -17.44 -6.52 -3.41
C SER A 163 -17.17 -5.06 -3.01
N PRO A 164 -18.10 -4.13 -3.27
CA PRO A 164 -17.99 -2.73 -2.82
C PRO A 164 -17.81 -2.60 -1.30
N GLU A 165 -18.41 -3.50 -0.52
CA GLU A 165 -18.29 -3.56 0.93
C GLU A 165 -16.85 -3.87 1.36
N ALA A 166 -16.22 -4.88 0.76
CA ALA A 166 -14.84 -5.24 1.05
C ALA A 166 -13.87 -4.14 0.60
N GLN A 167 -14.10 -3.54 -0.57
CA GLN A 167 -13.33 -2.36 -1.02
C GLN A 167 -13.41 -1.22 0.00
N PHE A 168 -14.62 -0.91 0.48
CA PHE A 168 -14.87 0.16 1.44
C PHE A 168 -14.22 -0.12 2.80
N ILE A 169 -14.42 -1.32 3.35
CA ILE A 169 -13.81 -1.74 4.63
C ILE A 169 -12.28 -1.66 4.53
N THR A 170 -11.71 -2.15 3.44
CA THR A 170 -10.25 -2.12 3.23
C THR A 170 -9.72 -0.69 3.17
N LEU A 171 -10.40 0.22 2.47
CA LEU A 171 -10.02 1.64 2.42
C LEU A 171 -10.09 2.33 3.78
N ILE A 172 -11.11 2.04 4.60
CA ILE A 172 -11.16 2.56 5.97
C ILE A 172 -10.06 1.90 6.83
N GLY A 173 -9.75 0.63 6.58
CA GLY A 173 -8.61 -0.07 7.18
C GLY A 173 -7.28 0.65 6.97
N VAL A 174 -7.05 1.27 5.81
CA VAL A 174 -5.88 2.14 5.56
C VAL A 174 -5.78 3.23 6.62
N LEU A 175 -6.89 3.90 6.93
CA LEU A 175 -6.95 4.95 7.93
C LEU A 175 -6.76 4.41 9.35
N GLU A 176 -7.34 3.24 9.65
CA GLU A 176 -7.15 2.57 10.94
C GLU A 176 -5.69 2.19 11.18
N VAL A 177 -4.96 1.77 10.15
CA VAL A 177 -3.52 1.49 10.23
C VAL A 177 -2.73 2.78 10.50
N LEU A 178 -3.09 3.90 9.87
CA LEU A 178 -2.36 5.16 10.01
C LEU A 178 -2.76 6.01 11.22
N LYS A 179 -3.87 5.68 11.90
CA LYS A 179 -4.42 6.48 13.00
C LYS A 179 -3.39 6.79 14.09
N GLU A 180 -3.49 7.96 14.68
CA GLU A 180 -2.70 8.30 15.86
C GLU A 180 -3.17 7.45 17.05
N GLN A 181 -2.22 6.88 17.78
CA GLN A 181 -2.46 6.06 18.97
C GLN A 181 -1.92 6.76 20.21
N ASP A 182 -2.30 8.02 20.38
CA ASP A 182 -1.89 8.78 21.56
C ASP A 182 -2.49 8.14 22.82
N PRO A 183 -1.75 8.11 23.94
CA PRO A 183 -2.35 7.85 25.23
C PRO A 183 -3.41 8.91 25.53
N VAL A 184 -4.38 8.53 26.36
CA VAL A 184 -5.32 9.51 26.96
C VAL A 184 -4.56 10.47 27.90
N SER A 185 -5.23 11.51 28.37
CA SER A 185 -4.61 12.44 29.33
C SER A 185 -4.21 11.70 30.61
N GLN A 186 -3.21 12.22 31.33
CA GLN A 186 -2.71 11.61 32.55
C GLN A 186 -3.82 11.47 33.60
N GLU A 187 -4.76 12.42 33.67
CA GLU A 187 -5.91 12.38 34.56
C GLU A 187 -6.87 11.25 34.20
N ALA A 188 -7.14 11.04 32.91
CA ALA A 188 -7.95 9.93 32.43
C ALA A 188 -7.27 8.59 32.71
N GLU A 189 -5.95 8.50 32.54
CA GLU A 189 -5.19 7.31 32.86
C GLU A 189 -5.24 6.97 34.36
N GLN A 190 -5.08 7.96 35.24
CA GLN A 190 -5.19 7.78 36.70
C GLN A 190 -6.58 7.30 37.11
N LEU A 191 -7.64 7.83 36.49
CA LEU A 191 -9.01 7.39 36.74
C LEU A 191 -9.22 5.92 36.33
N ILE A 192 -8.71 5.55 35.15
CA ILE A 192 -8.77 4.16 34.66
C ILE A 192 -8.00 3.22 35.59
N ASP A 193 -6.84 3.63 36.12
CA ASP A 193 -6.07 2.84 37.06
C ASP A 193 -6.78 2.66 38.41
N GLY A 194 -7.52 3.68 38.86
CA GLY A 194 -8.44 3.57 40.00
C GLY A 194 -9.48 2.48 39.79
N TRP A 195 -10.21 2.53 38.66
CA TRP A 195 -11.22 1.51 38.33
C TRP A 195 -10.61 0.12 38.18
N LEU A 196 -9.42 -0.02 37.59
CA LEU A 196 -8.71 -1.29 37.48
C LEU A 196 -8.39 -1.92 38.83
N ASN A 197 -8.20 -1.11 39.89
CA ASN A 197 -8.00 -1.59 41.25
C ASN A 197 -9.31 -2.00 41.92
N GLU A 198 -10.39 -1.25 41.69
CA GLU A 198 -11.72 -1.54 42.25
C GLU A 198 -12.29 -2.87 41.72
N ILE A 199 -12.15 -3.14 40.40
CA ILE A 199 -12.68 -4.37 39.79
C ILE A 199 -11.98 -5.66 40.26
N ARG A 200 -10.90 -5.58 41.06
CA ARG A 200 -10.21 -6.76 41.61
C ARG A 200 -11.09 -7.54 42.59
N GLN A 201 -12.12 -6.90 43.14
CA GLN A 201 -13.07 -7.52 44.07
C GLN A 201 -14.22 -8.25 43.37
N LEU A 202 -14.32 -8.17 42.04
CA LEU A 202 -15.35 -8.85 41.26
C LEU A 202 -14.99 -10.33 41.04
N GLU A 203 -15.98 -11.10 40.58
CA GLU A 203 -15.77 -12.47 40.13
C GLU A 203 -14.69 -12.53 39.03
N PRO A 204 -13.78 -13.51 39.05
CA PRO A 204 -12.63 -13.56 38.14
C PRO A 204 -12.95 -13.41 36.64
N GLY A 205 -14.01 -14.04 36.15
CA GLY A 205 -14.45 -13.95 34.76
C GLY A 205 -14.93 -12.55 34.38
N GLU A 206 -15.80 -11.96 35.21
CA GLU A 206 -16.28 -10.59 35.03
C GLU A 206 -15.13 -9.57 35.11
N ALA A 207 -14.25 -9.70 36.12
CA ALA A 207 -13.08 -8.86 36.31
C ALA A 207 -12.14 -8.90 35.09
N GLN A 208 -11.94 -10.08 34.49
CA GLN A 208 -11.08 -10.23 33.32
C GLN A 208 -11.67 -9.54 32.08
N SER A 209 -12.98 -9.66 31.86
CA SER A 209 -13.68 -8.99 30.76
C SER A 209 -13.60 -7.46 30.90
N LEU A 210 -13.90 -6.93 32.09
CA LEU A 210 -13.85 -5.49 32.37
C LEU A 210 -12.43 -4.95 32.30
N ARG A 211 -11.43 -5.69 32.78
CA ARG A 211 -10.01 -5.30 32.69
C ARG A 211 -9.57 -5.07 31.25
N GLY A 212 -10.01 -5.92 30.32
CA GLY A 212 -9.74 -5.74 28.89
C GLY A 212 -10.35 -4.44 28.35
N ARG A 213 -11.60 -4.15 28.70
CA ARG A 213 -12.31 -2.92 28.29
C ARG A 213 -11.69 -1.65 28.90
N LEU A 214 -11.35 -1.67 30.18
CA LEU A 214 -10.72 -0.53 30.84
C LEU A 214 -9.34 -0.23 30.27
N ARG A 215 -8.54 -1.27 29.97
CA ARG A 215 -7.22 -1.08 29.31
C ARG A 215 -7.36 -0.46 27.94
N SER A 216 -8.39 -0.80 27.15
CA SER A 216 -8.57 -0.17 25.84
C SER A 216 -8.95 1.31 25.94
N LEU A 217 -9.59 1.75 27.03
CA LEU A 217 -9.87 3.18 27.30
C LEU A 217 -8.61 4.02 27.54
N LYS A 218 -7.44 3.42 27.81
CA LYS A 218 -6.18 4.16 27.92
C LYS A 218 -5.69 4.72 26.58
N HIS A 219 -6.31 4.31 25.48
CA HIS A 219 -6.01 4.81 24.14
C HIS A 219 -7.19 5.58 23.58
N VAL A 220 -6.91 6.60 22.77
CA VAL A 220 -7.96 7.31 22.03
C VAL A 220 -8.74 6.36 21.13
N SER A 221 -10.04 6.60 20.99
CA SER A 221 -10.89 5.82 20.08
C SER A 221 -10.34 5.84 18.65
N ILE A 222 -10.58 4.77 17.89
CA ILE A 222 -10.16 4.66 16.49
C ILE A 222 -10.63 5.87 15.67
N GLY A 223 -11.92 6.23 15.80
CA GLY A 223 -12.49 7.38 15.08
C GLY A 223 -11.84 8.71 15.47
N THR A 224 -11.47 8.90 16.74
CA THR A 224 -10.72 10.09 17.19
C THR A 224 -9.33 10.13 16.59
N GLY A 225 -8.60 9.01 16.61
CA GLY A 225 -7.26 8.91 16.03
C GLY A 225 -7.24 9.15 14.53
N ILE A 226 -8.23 8.63 13.79
CA ILE A 226 -8.42 8.90 12.36
C ILE A 226 -8.74 10.38 12.12
N ARG A 227 -9.65 10.97 12.90
CA ARG A 227 -9.99 12.40 12.77
C ARG A 227 -8.77 13.29 12.95
N ARG A 228 -7.96 13.05 13.99
CA ARG A 228 -6.74 13.83 14.24
C ARG A 228 -5.74 13.70 13.09
N LEU A 229 -5.50 12.48 12.64
CA LEU A 229 -4.65 12.19 11.48
C LEU A 229 -5.08 13.00 10.25
N ILE A 230 -6.37 12.93 9.88
CA ILE A 230 -6.89 13.66 8.70
C ILE A 230 -6.85 15.16 8.92
N TYR A 231 -7.20 15.64 10.12
CA TYR A 231 -7.15 17.06 10.46
C TYR A 231 -5.74 17.63 10.24
N ARG A 232 -4.71 16.91 10.72
CA ARG A 232 -3.31 17.33 10.60
C ARG A 232 -2.84 17.44 9.15
N HIS A 233 -3.23 16.47 8.30
CA HIS A 233 -2.70 16.37 6.93
C HIS A 233 -3.56 17.07 5.88
N LEU A 234 -4.89 17.03 6.02
CA LEU A 234 -5.86 17.45 5.01
C LEU A 234 -6.86 18.51 5.52
N GLY A 235 -6.82 18.86 6.81
CA GLY A 235 -7.65 19.93 7.40
C GLY A 235 -9.02 19.50 7.92
N PRO A 236 -9.78 20.44 8.51
CA PRO A 236 -11.00 20.17 9.27
C PRO A 236 -12.15 19.59 8.44
N GLU A 237 -12.33 20.04 7.20
CA GLU A 237 -13.45 19.59 6.36
C GLU A 237 -13.32 18.10 6.01
N ARG A 238 -12.13 17.69 5.54
CA ARG A 238 -11.83 16.27 5.31
C ARG A 238 -11.96 15.43 6.58
N ALA A 239 -11.61 16.01 7.73
CA ALA A 239 -11.72 15.33 9.02
C ALA A 239 -13.19 15.11 9.45
N ARG A 240 -14.13 15.96 9.02
CA ARG A 240 -15.58 15.73 9.21
C ARG A 240 -16.09 14.65 8.27
N GLU A 241 -15.72 14.72 6.99
CA GLU A 241 -16.11 13.74 5.98
C GLU A 241 -15.68 12.31 6.39
N VAL A 242 -14.43 12.15 6.84
CA VAL A 242 -13.91 10.84 7.25
C VAL A 242 -14.62 10.26 8.46
N GLN A 243 -15.11 11.11 9.38
CA GLN A 243 -15.88 10.63 10.53
C GLN A 243 -17.23 10.07 10.09
N ALA A 244 -17.89 10.70 9.11
CA ALA A 244 -19.11 10.17 8.53
C ALA A 244 -18.85 8.80 7.87
N LEU A 245 -17.76 8.68 7.10
CA LEU A 245 -17.37 7.40 6.48
C LEU A 245 -17.03 6.32 7.52
N TYR A 246 -16.36 6.68 8.61
CA TYR A 246 -16.07 5.74 9.69
C TYR A 246 -17.34 5.26 10.41
N ALA A 247 -18.32 6.15 10.62
CA ALA A 247 -19.61 5.76 11.18
C ALA A 247 -20.36 4.77 10.27
N ILE A 248 -20.29 4.98 8.95
CA ILE A 248 -20.83 4.06 7.95
C ILE A 248 -20.16 2.68 8.04
N ARG A 249 -18.82 2.64 8.11
CA ARG A 249 -18.07 1.39 8.33
C ARG A 249 -18.48 0.71 9.62
N SER A 250 -18.65 1.46 10.71
CA SER A 250 -19.07 0.93 12.00
C SER A 250 -20.41 0.20 11.88
N LYS A 251 -21.42 0.82 11.25
CA LYS A 251 -22.73 0.18 11.03
C LYS A 251 -22.63 -1.04 10.13
N LEU A 252 -21.90 -0.93 9.01
CA LEU A 252 -21.73 -2.04 8.08
C LEU A 252 -21.11 -3.28 8.76
N VAL A 253 -20.08 -3.09 9.59
CA VAL A 253 -19.37 -4.20 10.25
C VAL A 253 -20.11 -4.72 11.49
N HIS A 254 -20.74 -3.86 12.27
CA HIS A 254 -21.33 -4.25 13.56
C HIS A 254 -22.82 -4.58 13.48
N GLU A 255 -23.56 -3.98 12.56
CA GLU A 255 -25.01 -4.14 12.42
C GLU A 255 -25.36 -4.91 11.13
N GLY A 256 -24.41 -5.09 10.21
CA GLY A 256 -24.66 -5.70 8.90
C GLY A 256 -25.46 -4.81 7.95
N GLU A 257 -25.64 -3.53 8.29
CA GLU A 257 -26.43 -2.59 7.50
C GLU A 257 -25.66 -2.10 6.28
N ARG A 258 -26.16 -2.43 5.07
CA ARG A 258 -25.61 -1.92 3.82
C ARG A 258 -26.03 -0.45 3.61
N PRO A 259 -25.09 0.49 3.47
CA PRO A 259 -25.42 1.90 3.25
C PRO A 259 -26.08 2.10 1.88
N PRO A 260 -27.14 2.93 1.78
CA PRO A 260 -27.87 3.13 0.53
C PRO A 260 -27.00 3.79 -0.56
N ARG A 261 -25.96 4.54 -0.16
CA ARG A 261 -25.06 5.28 -1.06
C ARG A 261 -23.62 4.75 -1.04
N LEU A 262 -23.44 3.46 -0.72
CA LEU A 262 -22.12 2.85 -0.56
C LEU A 262 -21.15 3.13 -1.72
N ASN A 263 -21.63 3.19 -2.97
CA ASN A 263 -20.78 3.50 -4.12
C ASN A 263 -20.25 4.95 -4.11
N ASP A 264 -21.02 5.91 -3.61
CA ASP A 264 -20.59 7.30 -3.44
C ASP A 264 -19.58 7.39 -2.28
N ASP A 265 -19.89 6.73 -1.17
CA ASP A 265 -19.02 6.65 0.02
C ASP A 265 -17.68 5.99 -0.31
N LEU A 266 -17.69 4.97 -1.15
CA LEU A 266 -16.50 4.29 -1.66
C LEU A 266 -15.64 5.23 -2.53
N ARG A 267 -16.25 6.00 -3.44
CA ARG A 267 -15.52 6.98 -4.26
C ARG A 267 -14.90 8.07 -3.37
N GLN A 268 -15.64 8.56 -2.39
CA GLN A 268 -15.16 9.57 -1.45
C GLN A 268 -14.01 9.02 -0.59
N SER A 269 -14.15 7.81 -0.04
CA SER A 269 -13.12 7.14 0.74
C SER A 269 -11.83 6.97 -0.06
N ARG A 270 -11.94 6.49 -1.30
CA ARG A 270 -10.79 6.32 -2.20
C ARG A 270 -10.09 7.65 -2.47
N TYR A 271 -10.85 8.72 -2.67
CA TYR A 271 -10.29 10.05 -2.89
C TYR A 271 -9.52 10.55 -1.67
N ILE A 272 -10.13 10.51 -0.48
CA ILE A 272 -9.50 10.98 0.77
C ILE A 272 -8.26 10.17 1.12
N VAL A 273 -8.34 8.84 1.02
CA VAL A 273 -7.20 7.95 1.32
C VAL A 273 -6.05 8.21 0.36
N ARG A 274 -6.33 8.37 -0.94
CA ARG A 274 -5.31 8.72 -1.93
C ARG A 274 -4.65 10.06 -1.62
N GLU A 275 -5.45 11.08 -1.31
CA GLU A 275 -4.97 12.42 -0.96
C GLU A 275 -4.08 12.37 0.29
N LEU A 276 -4.49 11.63 1.32
CA LEU A 276 -3.72 11.42 2.55
C LEU A 276 -2.37 10.73 2.27
N LEU A 277 -2.38 9.61 1.55
CA LEU A 277 -1.15 8.85 1.26
C LEU A 277 -0.17 9.69 0.44
N ALA A 278 -0.65 10.37 -0.60
CA ALA A 278 0.17 11.30 -1.38
C ALA A 278 0.76 12.40 -0.49
N LYS A 279 -0.05 12.98 0.39
CA LYS A 279 0.39 14.03 1.32
C LYS A 279 1.48 13.55 2.29
N ILE A 280 1.32 12.36 2.88
CA ILE A 280 2.30 11.77 3.81
C ILE A 280 3.64 11.49 3.10
N LEU A 281 3.58 10.94 1.89
CA LEU A 281 4.76 10.64 1.09
C LEU A 281 5.51 11.92 0.69
N SER A 282 4.79 12.99 0.30
CA SER A 282 5.39 14.29 -0.02
C SER A 282 5.89 15.06 1.21
N ASP A 283 5.21 15.03 2.35
CA ASP A 283 5.67 15.74 3.56
C ASP A 283 6.96 15.14 4.14
N SER A 284 7.20 13.85 3.87
CA SER A 284 8.46 13.19 4.20
C SER A 284 9.67 13.79 3.45
N GLU A 285 9.46 14.37 2.27
CA GLU A 285 10.51 15.09 1.51
C GLU A 285 10.98 16.34 2.24
N ARG A 286 10.03 17.10 2.80
CA ARG A 286 10.33 18.39 3.44
C ARG A 286 11.11 18.22 4.75
N ARG A 287 10.84 17.15 5.49
CA ARG A 287 11.53 16.87 6.76
C ARG A 287 13.00 16.49 6.59
N ILE A 288 13.35 15.87 5.47
CA ILE A 288 14.74 15.49 5.16
C ILE A 288 15.53 16.76 4.78
N GLY A 289 14.99 17.58 3.88
CA GLY A 289 15.66 18.81 3.45
C GLY A 289 15.90 19.85 4.56
N GLN A 290 15.16 19.79 5.67
CA GLN A 290 15.37 20.66 6.84
C GLN A 290 16.43 20.13 7.84
N LYS A 291 16.79 18.84 7.79
CA LYS A 291 17.81 18.26 8.68
C LYS A 291 19.24 18.42 8.16
N ASP A 292 19.38 18.68 6.86
CA ASP A 292 20.68 18.84 6.18
C ASP A 292 21.10 20.32 6.03
N MET A 293 20.38 21.26 6.67
CA MET A 293 20.71 22.69 6.80
C MET A 293 21.05 23.03 8.24
#